data_AF-X1HAS4-F1
#
_entry.id   AF-X1HAS4-F1
#
_cell.length_a   1.000
_cell.length_b   1.000
_cell.length_c   1.000
_cell.angle_alpha   90.00
_cell.angle_beta   90.00
_cell.angle_gamma   90.00
#
_symmetry.space_group_name_H-M   'P 1'
#
loop_
_entity.id
_entity.type
_entity.pdbx_description
1 polymer ?
#
loop_
_entity_poly.entity_id
_entity_poly.type
_entity_poly.pdbx_seq_one_letter_code
_entity_poly.pdbx_strand_id
1 'polypeptide(L)'
;FMSMPGPEHIPPIVVYLATEEAGNINGQIFHVEKGRVGIYSEPTEVRMIFNKGEVWDLDELIRLVPTSLLVGYTNPAPPEQAK
;
A
#
# COMPACT_ATOMS: atom_id res chain seq x y z
N PHE A 1 -1.58 -10.23 -27.90
CA PHE A 1 -2.10 -10.88 -26.68
C PHE A 1 -1.01 -10.81 -25.62
N MET A 2 -1.23 -10.12 -24.50
CA MET A 2 -0.32 -10.21 -23.36
C MET A 2 -0.33 -11.66 -22.86
N SER A 3 0.82 -12.32 -22.88
CA SER A 3 1.00 -13.64 -22.27
C SER A 3 0.98 -13.47 -20.75
N MET A 4 -0.21 -13.38 -20.17
CA MET A 4 -0.35 -13.43 -18.72
C MET A 4 0.19 -14.78 -18.23
N PRO A 5 1.07 -14.79 -17.22
CA PRO A 5 1.52 -16.04 -16.64
C PRO A 5 0.35 -16.88 -16.12
N GLY A 6 0.47 -18.20 -16.23
CA GLY A 6 -0.58 -19.10 -15.80
C GLY A 6 -0.78 -19.06 -14.28
N PRO A 7 -2.00 -19.35 -13.79
CA PRO A 7 -2.34 -19.29 -12.37
C PRO A 7 -1.57 -20.30 -11.52
N GLU A 8 -0.95 -21.33 -12.12
CA GLU A 8 -0.16 -22.38 -11.46
C GLU A 8 1.04 -21.86 -10.65
N HIS A 9 1.46 -20.61 -10.87
CA HIS A 9 2.54 -19.99 -10.11
C HIS A 9 2.12 -19.53 -8.70
N ILE A 10 0.82 -19.44 -8.41
CA ILE A 10 0.29 -18.96 -7.11
C ILE A 10 0.14 -20.08 -6.08
N PRO A 11 -0.42 -21.27 -6.39
CA PRO A 11 -0.69 -22.31 -5.38
C PRO A 11 0.49 -22.74 -4.49
N PRO A 12 1.75 -22.84 -4.96
CA PRO A 12 2.84 -23.35 -4.12
C PRO A 12 3.08 -22.55 -2.84
N ILE A 13 3.00 -21.22 -2.88
CA ILE A 13 3.17 -20.40 -1.67
C ILE A 13 1.97 -20.54 -0.72
N VAL A 14 0.76 -20.73 -1.27
CA VAL A 14 -0.45 -21.00 -0.45
C VAL A 14 -0.31 -22.34 0.27
N VAL A 15 0.19 -23.36 -0.41
CA VAL A 15 0.46 -24.68 0.20
C VAL A 15 1.56 -24.58 1.25
N TYR A 16 2.64 -23.82 1.00
CA TYR A 16 3.68 -23.55 1.99
C TYR A 16 3.11 -22.91 3.27
N LEU A 17 2.22 -21.91 3.13
CA LEU A 17 1.59 -21.27 4.30
C LEU A 17 0.70 -22.22 5.12
N ALA A 18 0.33 -23.38 4.57
CA ALA A 18 -0.44 -24.41 5.26
C ALA A 18 0.44 -25.49 5.92
N THR A 19 1.77 -25.41 5.82
CA THR A 19 2.68 -26.37 6.44
C THR A 19 3.08 -25.96 7.86
N GLU A 20 3.64 -26.89 8.65
CA GLU A 20 4.10 -26.60 10.01
C GLU A 20 5.26 -25.59 10.03
N GLU A 21 6.11 -25.57 8.99
CA GLU A 21 7.23 -24.65 8.85
C GLU A 21 6.80 -23.19 8.76
N ALA A 22 5.59 -22.93 8.25
CA ALA A 22 5.00 -21.59 8.21
C ALA A 22 4.27 -21.20 9.50
N GLY A 23 4.30 -22.04 10.54
CA GLY A 23 3.48 -21.87 11.76
C GLY A 23 3.75 -20.58 12.56
N ASN A 24 4.87 -19.90 12.33
CA ASN A 24 5.21 -18.63 12.97
C ASN A 24 5.09 -17.41 12.02
N ILE A 25 4.42 -17.56 10.88
CA ILE A 25 4.18 -16.47 9.92
C ILE A 25 2.75 -15.94 10.12
N ASN A 26 2.61 -14.66 10.46
CA ASN A 26 1.31 -14.02 10.62
C ASN A 26 1.34 -12.53 10.20
N GLY A 27 0.18 -12.00 9.81
CA GLY A 27 0.00 -10.58 9.49
C GLY A 27 0.73 -10.09 8.23
N GLN A 28 1.25 -10.99 7.40
CA GLN A 28 2.04 -10.63 6.21
C GLN A 28 1.19 -10.58 4.94
N ILE A 29 1.58 -9.71 4.01
CA ILE A 29 0.99 -9.61 2.66
C ILE A 29 2.03 -10.04 1.64
N PHE A 30 1.72 -11.11 0.90
CA PHE A 30 2.61 -11.66 -0.13
C PHE A 30 2.22 -11.18 -1.53
N HIS A 31 3.18 -10.65 -2.26
CA HIS A 31 3.07 -10.42 -3.70
C HIS A 31 3.58 -11.67 -4.43
N VAL A 32 2.77 -12.22 -5.33
CA VAL A 32 3.09 -13.48 -6.02
C VAL A 32 2.83 -13.31 -7.51
N GLU A 33 3.87 -13.52 -8.31
CA GLU A 33 3.80 -13.59 -9.76
C GLU A 33 4.77 -14.67 -10.27
N LYS A 34 4.76 -14.93 -11.58
CA LYS A 34 5.62 -15.97 -12.17
C LYS A 34 7.09 -15.75 -11.83
N GLY A 35 7.65 -16.67 -11.05
CA GLY A 35 9.05 -16.67 -10.65
C GLY A 35 9.40 -15.66 -9.56
N ARG A 36 8.41 -15.00 -8.94
CA ARG A 36 8.65 -14.02 -7.88
C ARG A 36 7.65 -14.17 -6.75
N VAL A 37 8.19 -14.29 -5.54
CA VAL A 37 7.45 -14.15 -4.28
C VAL A 37 8.11 -13.01 -3.52
N GLY A 38 7.33 -12.03 -3.09
CA GLY A 38 7.80 -10.90 -2.30
C GLY A 38 6.84 -10.60 -1.16
N ILE A 39 7.28 -9.75 -0.23
CA ILE A 39 6.47 -9.23 0.86
C ILE A 39 6.26 -7.73 0.68
N TYR A 40 5.08 -7.23 1.00
CA TYR A 40 4.88 -5.80 1.15
C TYR A 40 5.41 -5.37 2.51
N SER A 41 6.14 -4.25 2.53
CA SER A 41 6.46 -3.56 3.78
C SER A 41 5.17 -3.03 4.42
N GLU A 42 5.09 -3.07 5.74
CA GLU A 42 4.02 -2.39 6.47
C GLU A 42 4.08 -0.88 6.23
N PRO A 43 2.93 -0.20 6.03
CA PRO A 43 2.91 1.24 5.91
C PRO A 43 3.39 1.87 7.22
N THR A 44 4.40 2.73 7.11
CA THR A 44 4.89 3.52 8.25
C THR A 44 4.35 4.94 8.16
N GLU A 45 3.99 5.54 9.29
CA GLU A 45 3.63 6.95 9.35
C GLU A 45 4.88 7.81 9.10
N VAL A 46 4.96 8.44 7.93
CA VAL A 46 6.15 9.23 7.52
C VAL A 46 6.00 10.70 7.87
N ARG A 47 4.77 11.22 7.88
CA ARG A 47 4.45 12.62 8.18
C ARG A 47 3.11 12.69 8.88
N MET A 48 2.99 13.63 9.81
CA MET A 48 1.81 13.82 10.63
C MET A 48 1.60 15.30 10.97
N ILE A 49 0.35 15.67 11.19
CA ILE A 49 -0.07 16.96 11.72
C ILE A 49 -0.93 16.72 12.96
N PHE A 50 -0.82 17.60 13.94
CA PHE A 50 -1.57 17.52 15.19
C PHE A 50 -2.40 18.80 15.36
N ASN A 51 -3.58 18.66 15.96
CA ASN A 51 -4.32 19.77 16.54
C ASN A 51 -4.33 19.63 18.07
N LYS A 52 -5.20 20.36 18.76
CA LYS A 52 -5.26 20.38 20.23
C LYS A 52 -5.97 19.16 20.84
N GLY A 53 -6.12 18.06 20.10
CA GLY A 53 -6.92 16.89 20.50
C GLY A 53 -8.42 17.08 20.27
N GLU A 54 -8.78 18.05 19.43
CA GLU A 54 -10.16 18.38 19.06
C GLU A 54 -10.54 17.69 17.75
N VAL A 55 -11.81 17.77 17.35
CA VAL A 55 -12.22 17.36 16.00
C VAL A 55 -11.59 18.32 14.99
N TRP A 56 -11.01 17.78 13.92
CA TRP A 56 -10.45 18.59 12.83
C TRP A 56 -11.55 19.41 12.14
N ASP A 57 -11.28 20.69 11.96
CA ASP A 57 -12.07 21.54 11.08
C ASP A 57 -11.66 21.32 9.61
N LEU A 58 -12.62 21.39 8.69
CA LEU A 58 -12.37 21.15 7.27
C LEU A 58 -11.46 22.23 6.68
N ASP A 59 -11.69 23.51 7.01
CA ASP A 59 -10.88 24.62 6.49
C ASP A 59 -9.45 24.55 7.03
N GLU A 60 -9.29 24.08 8.27
CA GLU A 60 -7.98 23.78 8.85
C GLU A 60 -7.22 22.72 8.03
N LEU A 61 -7.86 21.60 7.69
CA LEU A 61 -7.25 20.55 6.88
C LEU A 61 -6.96 21.00 5.46
N ILE A 62 -7.86 21.74 4.82
CA ILE A 62 -7.65 22.31 3.47
C ILE A 62 -6.38 23.16 3.46
N ARG A 63 -6.11 23.90 4.54
CA ARG A 63 -4.90 24.71 4.66
C ARG A 63 -3.66 23.87 4.98
N LEU A 64 -3.72 22.99 5.99
CA LEU A 64 -2.53 22.31 6.53
C LEU A 64 -2.11 21.08 5.73
N VAL A 65 -3.03 20.38 5.06
CA VAL A 65 -2.67 19.18 4.29
C VAL A 65 -1.69 19.50 3.16
N PRO A 66 -1.92 20.50 2.29
CA PRO A 66 -0.96 20.83 1.23
C PRO A 66 0.34 21.45 1.75
N THR A 67 0.28 22.28 2.80
CA THR A 67 1.42 23.09 3.26
C THR A 67 2.28 22.42 4.32
N SER A 68 1.78 21.38 4.99
CA SER A 68 2.46 20.73 6.11
C SER A 68 2.55 19.22 5.91
N LEU A 69 1.44 18.55 5.60
CA LEU A 69 1.42 17.09 5.48
C LEU A 69 2.02 16.60 4.15
N LEU A 70 1.58 17.19 3.04
CA LEU A 70 1.92 16.78 1.67
C LEU A 70 2.91 17.73 0.98
N VAL A 71 3.79 18.40 1.74
CA VAL A 71 4.80 19.30 1.18
C VAL A 71 5.67 18.57 0.16
N GLY A 72 5.71 19.09 -1.06
CA GLY A 72 6.47 18.51 -2.17
C GLY A 72 5.86 17.25 -2.77
N TYR A 73 4.67 16.81 -2.33
CA TYR A 73 3.95 15.72 -2.97
C TYR A 73 3.47 16.16 -4.36
N THR A 74 3.83 15.39 -5.38
CA THR A 74 3.32 15.56 -6.74
C THR A 74 2.45 14.36 -7.06
N ASN A 75 1.21 14.61 -7.51
CA ASN A 75 0.32 13.52 -7.92
C ASN A 75 0.93 12.76 -9.11
N PRO A 76 1.25 11.45 -8.99
CA PRO A 76 1.82 10.67 -10.08
C PRO A 76 0.86 10.41 -11.24
N ALA A 77 -0.46 10.56 -11.03
CA ALA A 77 -1.49 10.38 -12.05
C ALA A 77 -2.53 11.50 -11.94
N PRO A 78 -2.27 12.70 -12.50
CA PRO A 78 -3.23 13.79 -12.50
C PRO A 78 -4.49 13.42 -13.30
N PRO A 79 -5.68 13.94 -12.94
CA PRO A 79 -6.89 13.74 -13.71
C PRO A 79 -6.69 14.12 -15.18
N GLU A 80 -7.21 13.31 -16.10
CA GLU A 80 -7.19 13.63 -17.52
C GLU A 80 -8.00 14.91 -17.75
N GLN A 81 -7.46 15.85 -18.53
CA GLN A 81 -8.17 17.07 -18.86
C GLN A 81 -9.42 16.69 -19.66
N ALA A 82 -10.58 17.23 -19.29
CA ALA A 82 -11.80 17.05 -20.07
C ALA A 82 -11.53 17.53 -21.51
N LYS A 83 -11.77 16.65 -22.48
CA LYS A 83 -11.63 16.94 -23.92
C LYS A 83 -12.59 18.04 -24.37
#